data_AF-A0A956E341-F1
#
_entry.id   AF-A0A956E341-F1
#
_cell.length_a   1.000
_cell.length_b   1.000
_cell.length_c   1.000
_cell.angle_alpha   90.00
_cell.angle_beta   90.00
_cell.angle_gamma   90.00
#
_symmetry.space_group_name_H-M   'P 1'
#
loop_
_entity.id
_entity.type
_entity.pdbx_description
1 polymer ?
#
loop_
_entity_poly.entity_id
_entity_poly.type
_entity_poly.pdbx_seq_one_letter_code
_entity_poly.pdbx_strand_id
1 'polypeptide(L)'
;MAHKTPPQFNRKHPFETVRLSPEEARGSRKRRRSTARTEVSAQDALPDGNETRDIQVIAPEAFPPSADLLEGTDPPPGRRTPARPLKAPDFGGDLPRNAPGWMRRARRMALALEAAIHSQSISDTTEACIERAWAAWELNGSSDAEIARVSHIAERAHTAIRNTPRAELAEAVNDCAEVLWNALPSHVLRSATFEQVVEVVRGMKAEADPWKAVLEATCSLLGWTDTSNAHAAQAIRIALVDHPPSSSTPEIELE
;
A
#
# COMPACT_ATOMS: atom_id res chain seq x y z
N MET A 1 61.90 7.40 14.56
CA MET A 1 60.91 8.48 14.77
C MET A 1 60.84 9.29 13.49
N ALA A 2 59.79 9.10 12.69
CA ALA A 2 59.60 9.79 11.42
C ALA A 2 58.26 10.53 11.46
N HIS A 3 58.33 11.87 11.51
CA HIS A 3 57.16 12.74 11.48
C HIS A 3 56.63 12.80 10.04
N LYS A 4 55.41 12.30 9.83
CA LYS A 4 54.66 12.52 8.59
C LYS A 4 53.93 13.86 8.69
N THR A 5 54.35 14.81 7.87
CA THR A 5 53.68 16.09 7.64
C THR A 5 52.40 15.86 6.82
N PRO A 6 51.24 16.42 7.22
CA PRO A 6 50.02 16.30 6.43
C PRO A 6 50.03 17.27 5.23
N PRO A 7 49.37 16.91 4.12
CA PRO A 7 49.30 17.76 2.93
C PRO A 7 48.32 18.92 3.16
N GLN A 8 48.74 20.13 2.79
CA GLN A 8 47.89 21.31 2.79
C GLN A 8 47.03 21.34 1.52
N PHE A 9 45.71 21.31 1.70
CA PHE A 9 44.75 21.55 0.63
C PHE A 9 44.53 23.05 0.45
N ASN A 10 45.09 23.57 -0.64
CA ASN A 10 44.95 24.94 -1.10
C ASN A 10 43.63 25.07 -1.90
N ARG A 11 42.56 25.59 -1.29
CA ARG A 11 41.35 25.99 -2.01
C ARG A 11 41.26 27.51 -2.07
N LYS A 12 41.90 28.09 -3.08
CA LYS A 12 41.62 29.44 -3.58
C LYS A 12 40.67 29.32 -4.77
N HIS A 13 39.39 29.63 -4.58
CA HIS A 13 38.58 30.27 -5.62
C HIS A 13 37.49 31.13 -4.95
N PRO A 14 37.44 32.45 -5.21
CA PRO A 14 36.38 33.32 -4.75
C PRO A 14 35.13 33.11 -5.62
N PHE A 15 33.99 32.85 -4.98
CA PHE A 15 32.70 32.97 -5.66
C PHE A 15 32.39 34.44 -5.88
N GLU A 16 32.33 34.83 -7.15
CA GLU A 16 31.81 36.13 -7.57
C GLU A 16 30.37 36.29 -7.12
N THR A 17 30.14 37.39 -6.41
CA THR A 17 28.83 37.82 -5.93
C THR A 17 28.13 38.55 -7.08
N VAL A 18 27.24 37.88 -7.81
CA VAL A 18 26.33 38.57 -8.74
C VAL A 18 25.24 39.26 -7.91
N ARG A 19 25.44 40.57 -7.68
CA ARG A 19 24.40 41.48 -7.21
C ARG A 19 23.40 41.73 -8.34
N LEU A 20 22.15 41.34 -8.14
CA LEU A 20 21.02 41.92 -8.86
C LEU A 20 19.96 42.36 -7.83
N SER A 21 19.68 43.65 -7.84
CA SER A 21 18.62 44.38 -7.13
C SER A 21 18.56 45.77 -7.77
N PRO A 22 17.46 46.54 -7.72
CA PRO A 22 16.06 46.31 -7.29
C PRO A 22 15.04 46.78 -8.38
N GLU A 23 13.77 46.99 -7.99
CA GLU A 23 12.71 47.76 -8.72
C GLU A 23 12.06 47.02 -9.90
N GLU A 24 10.74 46.89 -10.09
CA GLU A 24 9.45 47.47 -9.68
C GLU A 24 8.42 46.30 -9.74
N ALA A 25 7.27 46.25 -9.06
CA ALA A 25 6.17 47.18 -9.17
C ALA A 25 5.13 46.90 -8.07
N ARG A 26 4.74 47.98 -7.40
CA ARG A 26 3.54 48.08 -6.58
C ARG A 26 2.30 48.02 -7.49
N GLY A 27 1.29 47.26 -7.09
CA GLY A 27 0.00 47.20 -7.79
C GLY A 27 -1.17 46.90 -6.88
N SER A 28 -1.58 47.90 -6.09
CA SER A 28 -2.84 47.93 -5.33
C SER A 28 -4.09 47.87 -6.23
N ARG A 29 -5.05 46.99 -5.91
CA ARG A 29 -6.52 47.11 -6.16
C ARG A 29 -7.18 45.96 -5.37
N LYS A 30 -7.91 46.13 -4.26
CA LYS A 30 -9.07 46.96 -3.89
C LYS A 30 -10.29 46.75 -4.79
N ARG A 31 -11.41 46.36 -4.13
CA ARG A 31 -12.82 46.21 -4.59
C ARG A 31 -13.15 44.82 -5.16
N ARG A 32 -14.34 44.23 -4.97
CA ARG A 32 -15.63 44.53 -4.29
C ARG A 32 -16.37 43.18 -4.23
N ARG A 33 -16.96 42.80 -3.10
CA ARG A 33 -18.43 42.73 -2.87
C ARG A 33 -19.25 42.21 -4.07
N SER A 34 -19.79 40.99 -3.96
CA SER A 34 -21.20 40.72 -4.26
C SER A 34 -21.65 39.36 -3.71
N THR A 35 -22.44 39.44 -2.66
CA THR A 35 -23.45 38.45 -2.26
C THR A 35 -24.40 38.16 -3.43
N ALA A 36 -24.55 36.89 -3.79
CA ALA A 36 -25.70 36.41 -4.54
C ALA A 36 -26.27 35.20 -3.81
N ARG A 37 -27.37 35.47 -3.11
CA ARG A 37 -28.26 34.53 -2.44
C ARG A 37 -29.14 33.92 -3.52
N THR A 38 -28.92 32.66 -3.86
CA THR A 38 -29.82 31.91 -4.74
C THR A 38 -30.84 31.21 -3.87
N GLU A 39 -32.04 31.78 -3.80
CA GLU A 39 -33.24 31.08 -3.38
C GLU A 39 -33.61 30.10 -4.49
N VAL A 40 -33.51 28.80 -4.23
CA VAL A 40 -34.10 27.78 -5.09
C VAL A 40 -35.39 27.32 -4.45
N SER A 41 -36.46 27.59 -5.19
CA SER A 41 -37.85 27.24 -4.95
C SER A 41 -38.01 25.75 -4.63
N ALA A 42 -38.68 25.47 -3.51
CA ALA A 42 -39.34 24.20 -3.27
C ALA A 42 -40.70 24.24 -3.98
N GLN A 43 -40.87 23.44 -5.02
CA GLN A 43 -42.19 23.08 -5.54
C GLN A 43 -42.11 21.76 -6.32
N ASP A 44 -42.90 20.80 -5.83
CA ASP A 44 -43.68 19.82 -6.56
C ASP A 44 -43.03 19.01 -7.70
N ALA A 45 -42.76 17.74 -7.41
CA ALA A 45 -43.46 16.63 -8.06
C ALA A 45 -42.94 15.29 -7.50
N LEU A 46 -43.83 14.56 -6.81
CA LEU A 46 -43.68 13.14 -6.53
C LEU A 46 -44.15 12.34 -7.75
N PRO A 47 -43.30 11.54 -8.41
CA PRO A 47 -43.76 10.40 -9.17
C PRO A 47 -43.76 9.15 -8.28
N ASP A 48 -44.96 8.67 -7.95
CA ASP A 48 -45.19 7.27 -7.55
C ASP A 48 -44.80 6.37 -8.72
N GLY A 49 -43.62 5.76 -8.62
CA GLY A 49 -43.07 4.83 -9.59
C GLY A 49 -42.40 3.68 -8.87
N ASN A 50 -43.20 2.73 -8.41
CA ASN A 50 -42.76 1.45 -7.86
C ASN A 50 -42.20 0.57 -9.00
N GLU A 51 -41.05 0.94 -9.54
CA GLU A 51 -40.25 0.05 -10.39
C GLU A 51 -39.48 -0.89 -9.48
N THR A 52 -39.99 -2.11 -9.39
CA THR A 52 -39.29 -3.27 -8.87
C THR A 52 -38.07 -3.48 -9.76
N ARG A 53 -36.96 -2.83 -9.43
CA ARG A 53 -35.68 -3.10 -10.05
C ARG A 53 -35.32 -4.53 -9.65
N ASP A 54 -35.44 -5.43 -10.62
CA ASP A 54 -34.77 -6.73 -10.58
C ASP A 54 -33.29 -6.45 -10.31
N ILE A 55 -32.89 -6.64 -9.06
CA ILE A 55 -31.49 -6.72 -8.68
C ILE A 55 -31.00 -7.98 -9.37
N GLN A 56 -30.47 -7.81 -10.58
CA GLN A 56 -29.62 -8.81 -11.20
C GLN A 56 -28.41 -8.95 -10.29
N VAL A 57 -28.48 -9.96 -9.41
CA VAL A 57 -27.34 -10.48 -8.68
C VAL A 57 -26.35 -10.91 -9.75
N ILE A 58 -25.41 -10.04 -10.07
CA ILE A 58 -24.22 -10.38 -10.84
C ILE A 58 -23.57 -11.52 -10.04
N ALA A 59 -23.69 -12.74 -10.55
CA ALA A 59 -23.09 -13.90 -9.94
C ALA A 59 -21.60 -13.60 -9.79
N PRO A 60 -21.04 -13.59 -8.56
CA PRO A 60 -19.61 -13.42 -8.39
C PRO A 60 -18.93 -14.54 -9.17
N GLU A 61 -18.03 -14.13 -10.06
CA GLU A 61 -17.14 -14.96 -10.84
C GLU A 61 -16.68 -16.16 -9.98
N ALA A 62 -16.89 -17.37 -10.50
CA ALA A 62 -16.80 -18.62 -9.76
C ALA A 62 -15.47 -18.74 -8.99
N PHE A 63 -15.51 -18.42 -7.71
CA PHE A 63 -14.40 -18.57 -6.77
C PHE A 63 -14.88 -19.36 -5.54
N PRO A 64 -14.15 -20.38 -5.07
CA PRO A 64 -12.98 -21.04 -5.67
C PRO A 64 -13.35 -22.36 -6.38
N PRO A 65 -12.42 -22.96 -7.18
CA PRO A 65 -12.64 -24.24 -7.83
C PRO A 65 -13.14 -25.33 -6.86
N SER A 66 -14.18 -26.07 -7.28
CA SER A 66 -14.81 -27.14 -6.49
C SER A 66 -13.88 -28.32 -6.22
N ALA A 67 -12.84 -28.51 -7.03
CA ALA A 67 -11.84 -29.54 -6.87
C ALA A 67 -10.73 -29.08 -5.91
N ASP A 68 -10.49 -29.89 -4.88
CA ASP A 68 -9.37 -29.70 -3.96
C ASP A 68 -8.05 -30.09 -4.64
N LEU A 69 -7.52 -29.20 -5.50
CA LEU A 69 -6.28 -29.43 -6.24
C LEU A 69 -5.00 -29.30 -5.37
N LEU A 70 -5.13 -29.24 -4.04
CA LEU A 70 -3.99 -29.22 -3.10
C LEU A 70 -3.54 -30.62 -2.66
N GLU A 71 -4.06 -31.68 -3.28
CA GLU A 71 -3.44 -33.00 -3.14
C GLU A 71 -2.06 -33.01 -3.84
N GLY A 72 -1.01 -32.80 -3.06
CA GLY A 72 0.36 -33.09 -3.48
C GLY A 72 1.04 -32.00 -4.32
N THR A 73 0.82 -30.72 -4.03
CA THR A 73 1.79 -29.71 -4.49
C THR A 73 3.07 -29.89 -3.70
N ASP A 74 4.01 -30.65 -4.28
CA ASP A 74 5.38 -30.68 -3.81
C ASP A 74 5.91 -29.24 -3.76
N PRO A 75 6.50 -28.81 -2.64
CA PRO A 75 7.03 -27.46 -2.54
C PRO A 75 8.13 -27.26 -3.59
N PRO A 76 8.26 -26.04 -4.17
CA PRO A 76 9.29 -25.75 -5.15
C PRO A 76 10.68 -26.08 -4.57
N PRO A 77 11.59 -26.68 -5.36
CA PRO A 77 12.90 -27.09 -4.88
C PRO A 77 13.72 -25.88 -4.44
N GLY A 78 13.91 -25.75 -3.12
CA GLY A 78 14.65 -24.67 -2.48
C GLY A 78 14.73 -24.90 -0.96
N ARG A 79 15.73 -24.31 -0.29
CA ARG A 79 16.09 -24.54 1.13
C ARG A 79 15.01 -24.10 2.14
N ARG A 80 13.84 -24.75 2.13
CA ARG A 80 12.93 -24.78 3.27
C ARG A 80 12.88 -26.21 3.78
N THR A 81 12.94 -26.36 5.10
CA THR A 81 12.84 -27.63 5.82
C THR A 81 11.69 -28.44 5.22
N PRO A 82 11.89 -29.71 4.80
CA PRO A 82 10.81 -30.51 4.25
C PRO A 82 9.72 -30.64 5.30
N ALA A 83 8.61 -29.93 5.09
CA ALA A 83 7.42 -30.12 5.88
C ALA A 83 6.92 -31.52 5.51
N ARG A 84 7.26 -32.52 6.33
CA ARG A 84 6.60 -33.84 6.32
C ARG A 84 5.10 -33.55 6.19
N PRO A 85 4.36 -34.18 5.25
CA PRO A 85 2.94 -33.91 5.10
C PRO A 85 2.27 -34.21 6.43
N LEU A 86 1.99 -33.14 7.19
CA LEU A 86 1.29 -33.24 8.45
C LEU A 86 -0.10 -33.67 8.05
N LYS A 87 -0.40 -34.95 8.27
CA LYS A 87 -1.74 -35.48 8.10
C LYS A 87 -2.59 -34.71 9.10
N ALA A 88 -3.26 -33.66 8.61
CA ALA A 88 -4.04 -32.79 9.44
C ALA A 88 -5.05 -33.66 10.20
N PRO A 89 -5.23 -33.43 11.52
CA PRO A 89 -6.19 -34.21 12.29
C PRO A 89 -7.55 -34.14 11.58
N ASP A 90 -8.20 -35.28 11.44
CA ASP A 90 -9.56 -35.33 10.91
C ASP A 90 -10.50 -34.89 12.03
N PHE A 91 -10.82 -33.60 12.04
CA PHE A 91 -11.68 -33.00 13.07
C PHE A 91 -13.18 -33.27 12.84
N GLY A 92 -13.54 -34.19 11.93
CA GLY A 92 -14.87 -34.85 11.85
C GLY A 92 -16.06 -33.98 12.26
N GLY A 93 -16.46 -33.03 11.40
CA GLY A 93 -17.61 -32.15 11.66
C GLY A 93 -18.57 -32.07 10.47
N ASP A 94 -19.84 -31.76 10.79
CA ASP A 94 -21.06 -31.68 9.96
C ASP A 94 -20.98 -30.79 8.70
N LEU A 95 -20.01 -31.04 7.84
CA LEU A 95 -20.03 -30.51 6.49
C LEU A 95 -20.83 -31.46 5.59
N PRO A 96 -21.64 -30.93 4.66
CA PRO A 96 -22.27 -31.74 3.62
C PRO A 96 -21.25 -32.65 2.95
N ARG A 97 -21.63 -33.88 2.58
CA ARG A 97 -20.70 -34.83 1.91
C ARG A 97 -20.06 -34.27 0.64
N ASN A 98 -20.75 -33.33 -0.01
CA ASN A 98 -20.34 -32.60 -1.20
C ASN A 98 -19.73 -31.22 -0.90
N ALA A 99 -19.36 -30.93 0.35
CA ALA A 99 -18.72 -29.65 0.69
C ALA A 99 -17.40 -29.49 -0.08
N PRO A 100 -17.13 -28.30 -0.65
CA PRO A 100 -15.92 -28.03 -1.41
C PRO A 100 -14.66 -28.05 -0.51
N GLY A 101 -13.50 -28.30 -1.10
CA GLY A 101 -12.23 -28.48 -0.35
C GLY A 101 -11.86 -27.31 0.55
N TRP A 102 -12.09 -26.07 0.09
CA TRP A 102 -11.83 -24.87 0.88
C TRP A 102 -12.61 -24.83 2.20
N MET A 103 -13.88 -25.27 2.17
CA MET A 103 -14.76 -25.29 3.34
C MET A 103 -14.29 -26.32 4.36
N ARG A 104 -13.83 -27.49 3.88
CA ARG A 104 -13.23 -28.53 4.74
C ARG A 104 -11.94 -28.05 5.38
N ARG A 105 -11.08 -27.31 4.66
CA ARG A 105 -9.85 -26.71 5.22
C ARG A 105 -10.19 -25.63 6.26
N ALA A 106 -11.08 -24.70 5.94
CA ALA A 106 -11.51 -23.65 6.85
C ALA A 106 -12.11 -24.23 8.14
N ARG A 107 -12.95 -25.27 8.04
CA ARG A 107 -13.53 -25.94 9.21
C ARG A 107 -12.47 -26.62 10.08
N ARG A 108 -11.50 -27.32 9.48
CA ARG A 108 -10.40 -27.93 10.23
C ARG A 108 -9.57 -26.88 10.96
N MET A 109 -9.29 -25.76 10.31
CA MET A 109 -8.59 -24.63 10.94
C MET A 109 -9.41 -24.06 12.11
N ALA A 110 -10.71 -23.81 11.92
CA ALA A 110 -11.59 -23.31 12.97
C ALA A 110 -11.64 -24.24 14.19
N LEU A 111 -11.82 -25.55 13.98
CA LEU A 111 -11.86 -26.54 15.06
C LEU A 111 -10.52 -26.65 15.81
N ALA A 112 -9.39 -26.56 15.09
CA ALA A 112 -8.08 -26.55 15.72
C ALA A 112 -7.87 -25.30 16.59
N LEU A 113 -8.32 -24.13 16.12
CA LEU A 113 -8.27 -22.88 16.88
C LEU A 113 -9.19 -22.91 18.10
N GLU A 114 -10.42 -23.39 17.95
CA GLU A 114 -11.36 -23.57 19.06
C GLU A 114 -10.76 -24.51 20.13
N ALA A 115 -10.17 -25.64 19.73
CA ALA A 115 -9.51 -26.56 20.66
C ALA A 115 -8.31 -25.90 21.37
N ALA A 116 -7.51 -25.10 20.67
CA ALA A 116 -6.40 -24.35 21.26
C ALA A 116 -6.90 -23.32 22.28
N ILE A 117 -7.98 -22.60 21.97
CA ILE A 117 -8.60 -21.62 22.89
C ILE A 117 -9.11 -22.32 24.16
N HIS A 118 -9.83 -23.43 24.01
CA HIS A 118 -10.35 -24.19 25.17
C HIS A 118 -9.23 -24.77 26.04
N SER A 119 -8.14 -25.21 25.43
CA SER A 119 -7.00 -25.77 26.15
C SER A 119 -6.05 -24.72 26.72
N GLN A 120 -6.21 -23.43 26.36
CA GLN A 120 -5.30 -22.33 26.72
C GLN A 120 -3.83 -22.63 26.39
N SER A 121 -3.59 -23.46 25.38
CA SER A 121 -2.25 -23.92 25.01
C SER A 121 -2.17 -24.01 23.49
N ILE A 122 -1.18 -23.33 22.93
CA ILE A 122 -0.86 -23.38 21.52
C ILE A 122 0.66 -23.51 21.37
N SER A 123 1.12 -24.16 20.31
CA SER A 123 2.56 -24.16 20.02
C SER A 123 2.96 -22.81 19.43
N ASP A 124 4.15 -22.31 19.77
CA ASP A 124 4.71 -21.05 19.25
C ASP A 124 4.68 -20.98 17.72
N THR A 125 4.86 -22.13 17.05
CA THR A 125 4.79 -22.22 15.59
C THR A 125 3.39 -21.97 15.06
N THR A 126 2.36 -22.50 15.73
CA THR A 126 0.96 -22.28 15.33
C THR A 126 0.54 -20.85 15.63
N GLU A 127 0.93 -20.30 16.78
CA GLU A 127 0.71 -18.89 17.12
C GLU A 127 1.30 -17.96 16.05
N ALA A 128 2.57 -18.15 15.69
CA ALA A 128 3.22 -17.36 14.64
C ALA A 128 2.57 -17.51 13.25
N CYS A 129 1.93 -18.65 12.95
CA CYS A 129 1.16 -18.84 11.73
C CYS A 129 -0.18 -18.11 11.78
N ILE A 130 -0.86 -18.11 12.93
CA ILE A 130 -2.12 -17.37 13.14
C ILE A 130 -1.86 -15.88 13.01
N GLU A 131 -0.84 -15.35 13.69
CA GLU A 131 -0.48 -13.93 13.61
C GLU A 131 -0.17 -13.50 12.17
N ARG A 132 0.54 -14.33 11.40
CA ARG A 132 0.80 -14.05 9.97
C ARG A 132 -0.46 -14.13 9.11
N ALA A 133 -1.32 -15.12 9.34
CA ALA A 133 -2.58 -15.26 8.60
C ALA A 133 -3.55 -14.12 8.94
N TRP A 134 -3.58 -13.71 10.20
CA TRP A 134 -4.35 -12.58 10.70
C TRP A 134 -3.84 -11.28 10.09
N ALA A 135 -2.53 -11.02 10.14
CA ALA A 135 -1.92 -9.87 9.49
C ALA A 135 -2.23 -9.87 7.98
N ALA A 136 -2.05 -10.98 7.26
CA ALA A 136 -2.37 -11.05 5.84
C ALA A 136 -3.85 -10.78 5.55
N TRP A 137 -4.75 -11.23 6.43
CA TRP A 137 -6.18 -10.95 6.33
C TRP A 137 -6.51 -9.47 6.63
N GLU A 138 -5.94 -8.90 7.69
CA GLU A 138 -6.09 -7.49 8.06
C GLU A 138 -5.50 -6.54 7.01
N LEU A 139 -4.47 -6.99 6.28
CA LEU A 139 -3.80 -6.23 5.23
C LEU A 139 -4.48 -6.41 3.86
N ASN A 140 -5.77 -6.75 3.86
CA ASN A 140 -6.64 -6.87 2.68
C ASN A 140 -6.09 -7.84 1.61
N GLY A 141 -5.39 -8.89 2.06
CA GLY A 141 -4.80 -9.91 1.18
C GLY A 141 -3.55 -9.46 0.42
N SER A 142 -2.94 -8.32 0.76
CA SER A 142 -1.67 -7.88 0.17
C SER A 142 -0.50 -8.71 0.71
N SER A 143 0.33 -9.24 -0.18
CA SER A 143 1.53 -10.00 0.19
C SER A 143 2.71 -9.11 0.59
N ASP A 144 3.65 -9.63 1.38
CA ASP A 144 4.87 -8.89 1.79
C ASP A 144 5.64 -8.28 0.61
N ALA A 145 5.69 -8.99 -0.53
CA ALA A 145 6.35 -8.51 -1.74
C ALA A 145 5.61 -7.32 -2.39
N GLU A 146 4.28 -7.33 -2.36
CA GLU A 146 3.47 -6.20 -2.85
C GLU A 146 3.60 -4.99 -1.93
N ILE A 147 3.63 -5.22 -0.62
CA ILE A 147 3.86 -4.18 0.39
C ILE A 147 5.23 -3.54 0.16
N ALA A 148 6.31 -4.34 0.07
CA ALA A 148 7.65 -3.85 -0.26
C ALA A 148 7.67 -3.03 -1.56
N ARG A 149 7.05 -3.55 -2.63
CA ARG A 149 7.02 -2.87 -3.93
C ARG A 149 6.35 -1.49 -3.82
N VAL A 150 5.18 -1.41 -3.20
CA VAL A 150 4.43 -0.15 -3.05
C VAL A 150 5.20 0.83 -2.15
N SER A 151 5.76 0.37 -1.03
CA SER A 151 6.55 1.22 -0.13
C SER A 151 7.81 1.79 -0.78
N HIS A 152 8.57 0.98 -1.52
CA HIS A 152 9.75 1.46 -2.26
C HIS A 152 9.40 2.52 -3.31
N ILE A 153 8.28 2.33 -4.01
CA ILE A 153 7.84 3.27 -5.03
C ILE A 153 7.29 4.55 -4.38
N ALA A 154 6.61 4.45 -3.24
CA ALA A 154 6.22 5.60 -2.44
C ALA A 154 7.44 6.37 -1.90
N GLU A 155 8.49 5.70 -1.44
CA GLU A 155 9.74 6.35 -1.01
C GLU A 155 10.40 7.15 -2.15
N ARG A 156 10.46 6.55 -3.35
CA ARG A 156 10.99 7.21 -4.55
C ARG A 156 10.13 8.41 -4.97
N ALA A 157 8.80 8.25 -4.97
CA ALA A 157 7.86 9.32 -5.29
C ALA A 157 7.95 10.48 -4.29
N HIS A 158 8.02 10.19 -2.99
CA HIS A 158 8.21 11.20 -1.94
C HIS A 158 9.53 11.97 -2.13
N THR A 159 10.62 11.26 -2.44
CA THR A 159 11.92 11.88 -2.70
C THR A 159 11.88 12.78 -3.94
N ALA A 160 11.26 12.32 -5.02
CA ALA A 160 11.11 13.09 -6.26
C ALA A 160 10.29 14.37 -6.03
N ILE A 161 9.07 14.23 -5.50
CA ILE A 161 8.15 15.37 -5.34
C ILE A 161 8.64 16.40 -4.32
N ARG A 162 9.40 15.98 -3.30
CA ARG A 162 9.97 16.89 -2.30
C ARG A 162 11.04 17.81 -2.89
N ASN A 163 11.75 17.35 -3.90
CA ASN A 163 12.82 18.08 -4.57
C ASN A 163 12.33 18.89 -5.79
N THR A 164 11.08 18.73 -6.21
CA THR A 164 10.52 19.45 -7.36
C THR A 164 10.33 20.96 -7.08
N PRO A 165 10.72 21.85 -8.02
CA PRO A 165 10.42 23.27 -7.95
C PRO A 165 8.91 23.55 -7.90
N ARG A 166 8.52 24.64 -7.21
CA ARG A 166 7.09 24.99 -7.05
C ARG A 166 6.36 25.23 -8.38
N ALA A 167 7.07 25.68 -9.42
CA ALA A 167 6.50 25.93 -10.74
C ALA A 167 6.04 24.63 -11.44
N GLU A 168 6.73 23.52 -11.19
CA GLU A 168 6.53 22.22 -11.85
C GLU A 168 5.76 21.23 -10.96
N LEU A 169 5.39 21.64 -9.74
CA LEU A 169 4.82 20.76 -8.73
C LEU A 169 3.53 20.07 -9.20
N ALA A 170 2.68 20.75 -9.97
CA ALA A 170 1.44 20.16 -10.47
C ALA A 170 1.68 19.00 -11.45
N GLU A 171 2.68 19.12 -12.31
CA GLU A 171 3.07 18.07 -13.26
C GLU A 171 3.71 16.90 -12.51
N ALA A 172 4.70 17.18 -11.64
CA ALA A 172 5.37 16.14 -10.85
C ALA A 172 4.43 15.35 -9.93
N VAL A 173 3.36 15.97 -9.42
CA VAL A 173 2.31 15.26 -8.66
C VAL A 173 1.63 14.20 -9.54
N ASN A 174 1.26 14.55 -10.78
CA ASN A 174 0.58 13.62 -11.67
C ASN A 174 1.54 12.50 -12.13
N ASP A 175 2.79 12.83 -12.45
CA ASP A 175 3.79 11.84 -12.84
C ASP A 175 4.07 10.83 -11.71
N CYS A 176 4.21 11.32 -10.48
CA CYS A 176 4.37 10.46 -9.31
C CYS A 176 3.13 9.59 -9.07
N ALA A 177 1.93 10.13 -9.29
CA ALA A 177 0.68 9.38 -9.16
C ALA A 177 0.57 8.28 -10.23
N GLU A 178 1.00 8.53 -11.47
CA GLU A 178 1.04 7.53 -12.54
C GLU A 178 2.01 6.39 -12.20
N VAL A 179 3.20 6.71 -11.72
CA VAL A 179 4.18 5.70 -11.27
C VAL A 179 3.61 4.85 -10.13
N LEU A 180 2.94 5.47 -9.15
CA LEU A 180 2.30 4.75 -8.05
C LEU A 180 1.13 3.89 -8.52
N TRP A 181 0.25 4.43 -9.37
CA TRP A 181 -0.90 3.71 -9.93
C TRP A 181 -0.47 2.42 -10.64
N ASN A 182 0.58 2.51 -11.47
CA ASN A 182 1.12 1.37 -12.20
C ASN A 182 1.80 0.32 -11.29
N ALA A 183 2.13 0.67 -10.05
CA ALA A 183 2.72 -0.23 -9.07
C ALA A 183 1.70 -0.99 -8.21
N LEU A 184 0.45 -0.53 -8.21
CA LEU A 184 -0.59 -1.07 -7.33
C LEU A 184 -0.95 -2.50 -7.72
N PRO A 185 -1.20 -3.37 -6.73
CA PRO A 185 -1.77 -4.70 -6.99
C PRO A 185 -3.11 -4.62 -7.72
N SER A 186 -3.41 -5.61 -8.57
CA SER A 186 -4.64 -5.61 -9.37
C SER A 186 -5.91 -5.63 -8.50
N HIS A 187 -5.88 -6.23 -7.31
CA HIS A 187 -7.04 -6.21 -6.40
C HIS A 187 -7.32 -4.83 -5.83
N VAL A 188 -6.28 -4.04 -5.57
CA VAL A 188 -6.39 -2.64 -5.13
C VAL A 188 -6.92 -1.76 -6.26
N LEU A 189 -6.41 -1.95 -7.48
CA LEU A 189 -6.85 -1.19 -8.67
C LEU A 189 -8.34 -1.36 -8.97
N ARG A 190 -8.97 -2.46 -8.57
CA ARG A 190 -10.42 -2.68 -8.74
C ARG A 190 -11.27 -1.77 -7.85
N SER A 191 -10.72 -1.25 -6.76
CA SER A 191 -11.44 -0.42 -5.78
C SER A 191 -10.93 1.01 -5.68
N ALA A 192 -9.69 1.27 -6.11
CA ALA A 192 -9.08 2.60 -6.06
C ALA A 192 -9.38 3.41 -7.34
N THR A 193 -9.35 4.74 -7.23
CA THR A 193 -9.37 5.65 -8.39
C THR A 193 -8.05 6.40 -8.51
N PHE A 194 -7.74 6.89 -9.72
CA PHE A 194 -6.51 7.63 -9.96
C PHE A 194 -6.46 8.93 -9.13
N GLU A 195 -7.60 9.60 -8.95
CA GLU A 195 -7.72 10.81 -8.14
C GLU A 195 -7.35 10.55 -6.67
N GLN A 196 -7.68 9.37 -6.13
CA GLN A 196 -7.27 8.99 -4.77
C GLN A 196 -5.75 8.88 -4.67
N VAL A 197 -5.08 8.34 -5.68
CA VAL A 197 -3.60 8.27 -5.71
C VAL A 197 -2.98 9.65 -5.79
N VAL A 198 -3.57 10.56 -6.58
CA VAL A 198 -3.14 11.97 -6.64
C VAL A 198 -3.24 12.64 -5.26
N GLU A 199 -4.32 12.40 -4.51
CA GLU A 199 -4.47 12.93 -3.15
C GLU A 199 -3.42 12.35 -2.18
N VAL A 200 -3.11 11.06 -2.31
CA VAL A 200 -2.02 10.44 -1.52
C VAL A 200 -0.68 11.13 -1.80
N VAL A 201 -0.34 11.37 -3.08
CA VAL A 201 0.90 12.08 -3.46
C VAL A 201 0.94 13.51 -2.92
N ARG A 202 -0.18 14.22 -2.92
CA ARG A 202 -0.29 15.55 -2.30
C ARG A 202 -0.06 15.49 -0.79
N GLY A 203 -0.62 14.48 -0.12
CA GLY A 203 -0.38 14.20 1.30
C GLY A 203 1.10 13.95 1.60
N MET A 204 1.76 13.11 0.79
CA MET A 204 3.19 12.84 0.91
C MET A 204 4.05 14.10 0.80
N LYS A 205 3.70 15.04 -0.10
CA LYS A 205 4.44 16.31 -0.25
C LYS A 205 4.27 17.24 0.97
N ALA A 206 3.14 17.14 1.66
CA ALA A 206 2.84 17.95 2.84
C ALA A 206 3.53 17.41 4.11
N GLU A 207 3.77 16.10 4.17
CA GLU A 207 4.41 15.46 5.33
C GLU A 207 5.93 15.73 5.36
N ALA A 208 6.41 16.13 6.53
CA ALA A 208 7.80 16.53 6.73
C ALA A 208 8.71 15.33 7.02
N ASP A 209 8.20 14.33 7.72
CA ASP A 209 8.91 13.08 8.05
C ASP A 209 8.80 12.08 6.88
N PRO A 210 9.93 11.73 6.22
CA PRO A 210 9.91 10.77 5.11
C PRO A 210 9.32 9.40 5.48
N TRP A 211 9.61 8.90 6.68
CA TRP A 211 9.12 7.59 7.10
C TRP A 211 7.61 7.60 7.25
N LYS A 212 7.08 8.61 7.93
CA LYS A 212 5.64 8.79 8.09
C LYS A 212 4.93 8.97 6.75
N ALA A 213 5.49 9.76 5.83
CA ALA A 213 4.94 9.96 4.50
C ALA A 213 4.80 8.63 3.72
N VAL A 214 5.84 7.80 3.75
CA VAL A 214 5.85 6.49 3.07
C VAL A 214 4.87 5.52 3.72
N LEU A 215 4.81 5.50 5.06
CA LEU A 215 3.89 4.66 5.82
C LEU A 215 2.43 5.03 5.49
N GLU A 216 2.05 6.29 5.65
CA GLU A 216 0.67 6.75 5.40
C GLU A 216 0.28 6.56 3.95
N ALA A 217 1.19 6.81 3.00
CA ALA A 217 0.94 6.56 1.59
C ALA A 217 0.74 5.08 1.29
N THR A 218 1.60 4.20 1.82
CA THR A 218 1.46 2.75 1.61
C THR A 218 0.13 2.26 2.18
N CYS A 219 -0.20 2.64 3.41
CA CYS A 219 -1.47 2.25 4.04
C CYS A 219 -2.68 2.75 3.25
N SER A 220 -2.67 4.03 2.83
CA SER A 220 -3.76 4.61 2.05
C SER A 220 -3.94 3.91 0.70
N LEU A 221 -2.83 3.62 0.00
CA LEU A 221 -2.85 2.95 -1.30
C LEU A 221 -3.33 1.51 -1.18
N LEU A 222 -2.98 0.79 -0.12
CA LEU A 222 -3.41 -0.59 0.09
C LEU A 222 -4.80 -0.69 0.76
N GLY A 223 -5.45 0.45 1.05
CA GLY A 223 -6.79 0.51 1.63
C GLY A 223 -6.84 0.09 3.10
N TRP A 224 -5.74 0.28 3.83
CA TRP A 224 -5.64 -0.06 5.25
C TRP A 224 -6.20 1.06 6.12
N THR A 225 -7.04 0.69 7.10
CA THR A 225 -7.63 1.64 8.05
C THR A 225 -6.66 1.99 9.18
N ASP A 226 -6.98 3.03 9.96
CA ASP A 226 -6.14 3.49 11.08
C ASP A 226 -5.80 2.41 12.10
N THR A 227 -6.68 1.41 12.28
CA THR A 227 -6.45 0.25 13.15
C THR A 227 -5.36 -0.70 12.61
N SER A 228 -5.22 -0.79 11.28
CA SER A 228 -4.23 -1.64 10.61
C SER A 228 -2.84 -0.99 10.54
N ASN A 229 -2.71 0.30 10.88
CA ASN A 229 -1.46 1.05 10.73
C ASN A 229 -0.28 0.51 11.57
N ALA A 230 -0.53 -0.06 12.76
CA ALA A 230 0.55 -0.62 13.59
C ALA A 230 1.14 -1.90 12.98
N HIS A 231 0.28 -2.79 12.49
CA HIS A 231 0.67 -4.02 11.81
C HIS A 231 1.30 -3.72 10.44
N ALA A 232 0.75 -2.76 9.71
CA ALA A 232 1.31 -2.22 8.48
C ALA A 232 2.73 -1.69 8.66
N ALA A 233 2.96 -0.87 9.69
CA ALA A 233 4.28 -0.29 9.96
C ALA A 233 5.35 -1.35 10.28
N GLN A 234 4.95 -2.47 10.89
CA GLN A 234 5.84 -3.60 11.13
C GLN A 234 6.08 -4.39 9.85
N ALA A 235 5.04 -4.67 9.05
CA ALA A 235 5.15 -5.37 7.78
C ALA A 235 6.05 -4.62 6.79
N ILE A 236 5.87 -3.30 6.66
CA ILE A 236 6.71 -2.45 5.80
C ILE A 236 8.17 -2.48 6.27
N ARG A 237 8.43 -2.40 7.57
CA ARG A 237 9.80 -2.49 8.11
C ARG A 237 10.47 -3.82 7.77
N ILE A 238 9.78 -4.93 7.99
CA ILE A 238 10.30 -6.26 7.65
C ILE A 238 10.56 -6.34 6.14
N ALA A 239 9.60 -5.90 5.32
CA ALA A 239 9.70 -5.97 3.87
C ALA A 239 10.86 -5.13 3.31
N LEU A 240 11.12 -3.93 3.85
CA LEU A 240 12.25 -3.09 3.43
C LEU A 240 13.61 -3.65 3.88
N VAL A 241 13.67 -4.32 5.03
CA VAL A 241 14.90 -4.97 5.53
C VAL A 241 15.22 -6.24 4.75
N ASP A 242 14.21 -7.08 4.49
CA ASP A 242 14.37 -8.35 3.80
C ASP A 242 14.54 -8.18 2.28
N HIS A 243 14.04 -7.07 1.73
CA HIS A 243 14.12 -6.72 0.31
C HIS A 243 14.72 -5.32 0.13
N PRO A 244 16.04 -5.15 0.35
CA PRO A 244 16.69 -3.87 0.09
C PRO A 244 16.53 -3.51 -1.40
N PRO A 245 16.42 -2.21 -1.74
CA PRO A 245 16.29 -1.79 -3.12
C PRO A 245 17.49 -2.32 -3.90
N SER A 246 17.24 -3.07 -4.98
CA SER A 246 18.29 -3.60 -5.82
C SER A 246 19.08 -2.41 -6.37
N SER A 247 20.35 -2.28 -5.98
CA SER A 247 21.24 -1.20 -6.40
C SER A 247 21.55 -1.19 -7.90
N SER A 248 20.97 -2.12 -8.67
CA SER A 248 20.97 -2.12 -10.13
C SER A 248 20.00 -1.07 -10.65
N THR A 249 20.34 0.21 -10.46
CA THR A 249 19.82 1.24 -11.37
C THR A 249 20.58 1.01 -12.68
N PRO A 250 19.93 0.62 -13.80
CA PRO A 250 20.62 0.63 -15.07
C PRO A 250 21.06 2.08 -15.31
N GLU A 251 22.37 2.31 -15.45
CA GLU A 251 22.85 3.56 -16.02
C GLU A 251 22.16 3.71 -17.37
N ILE A 252 21.21 4.63 -17.45
CA ILE A 252 20.64 5.07 -18.71
C ILE A 252 21.77 5.87 -19.35
N GLU A 253 22.60 5.20 -20.16
CA GLU A 253 23.49 5.86 -21.10
C GLU A 253 22.60 6.67 -22.05
N LEU A 254 22.53 7.97 -21.81
CA LEU A 254 21.97 8.94 -22.74
C LEU A 254 22.96 9.07 -23.90
N GLU A 255 22.71 8.34 -24.98
CA GLU A 255 23.27 8.63 -26.31
C GLU A 255 22.59 9.84 -26.97
#